data_AF-A0A164LC24-F1
#
_entry.id   AF-A0A164LC24-F1
#
_cell.length_a   1.000
_cell.length_b   1.000
_cell.length_c   1.000
_cell.angle_alpha   90.00
_cell.angle_beta   90.00
_cell.angle_gamma   90.00
#
_symmetry.space_group_name_H-M   'P 1'
#
loop_
_entity.id
_entity.type
_entity.pdbx_description
1 polymer ?
#
loop_
_entity_poly.entity_id
_entity_poly.type
_entity_poly.pdbx_seq_one_letter_code
_entity_poly.pdbx_strand_id
1 'polypeptide(L)'
;MKVLELLDSDQIHEARQWIYDHTEHVGWDWTGTEVTTYLDENYRGGTNAFDASVRGQMARAYGKDWHSGCDHFATFYKASWRSNGKDLLLINATRSKDCYGYDDAIGIANTRVLHRQWGTAAGLSDGPYADCDYLALDLDSLAPEDLTDVLDSLEGYPCLDEEEWSAVEQEQIQEHWDDYGRWDLHKAVREAIGAWELTEAGEALIDELAWGGYIDYGHGGGYPNMIDPSACDFGEKVIPEWIATRLGTVVTLARWRGDELVLDLRHRNLIAESA
;
A
#
# COMPACT_ATOMS: atom_id res chain seq x y z
N MET A 1 -21.97 -9.19 -44.84
CA MET A 1 -21.02 -8.53 -43.92
C MET A 1 -20.68 -9.59 -42.89
N LYS A 2 -19.47 -10.15 -42.95
CA LYS A 2 -19.05 -11.20 -42.00
C LYS A 2 -18.89 -10.51 -40.65
N VAL A 3 -19.71 -10.90 -39.68
CA VAL A 3 -19.48 -10.62 -38.27
C VAL A 3 -18.11 -11.23 -37.98
N LEU A 4 -17.08 -10.40 -37.82
CA LEU A 4 -15.89 -10.83 -37.10
C LEU A 4 -16.42 -11.24 -35.73
N GLU A 5 -16.17 -12.49 -35.31
CA GLU A 5 -16.42 -12.87 -33.93
C GLU A 5 -15.66 -11.85 -33.07
N LEU A 6 -16.41 -11.00 -32.37
CA LEU A 6 -15.88 -9.88 -31.60
C LEU A 6 -15.07 -10.37 -30.39
N LEU A 7 -15.27 -11.64 -30.01
CA LEU A 7 -14.61 -12.31 -28.91
C LEU A 7 -13.68 -13.39 -29.44
N ASP A 8 -12.52 -13.54 -28.81
CA ASP A 8 -11.64 -14.67 -29.02
C ASP A 8 -12.13 -15.93 -28.25
N SER A 9 -11.40 -17.05 -28.39
CA SER A 9 -11.80 -18.33 -27.80
C SER A 9 -11.85 -18.33 -26.28
N ASP A 10 -10.98 -17.58 -25.62
CA ASP A 10 -10.92 -17.53 -24.15
C ASP A 10 -12.01 -16.62 -23.61
N GLN A 11 -12.26 -15.48 -24.28
CA GLN A 11 -13.41 -14.64 -23.98
C GLN A 11 -14.74 -15.35 -24.20
N ILE A 12 -14.86 -16.18 -25.24
CA ILE A 12 -16.06 -17.03 -25.45
C ILE A 12 -16.20 -18.04 -24.31
N HIS A 13 -15.11 -18.63 -23.82
CA HIS A 13 -15.17 -19.56 -22.69
C HIS A 13 -15.63 -18.85 -21.41
N GLU A 14 -15.04 -17.71 -21.11
CA GLU A 14 -15.42 -16.87 -19.97
C GLU A 14 -16.89 -16.45 -20.06
N ALA A 15 -17.35 -16.04 -21.24
CA ALA A 15 -18.76 -15.71 -21.46
C ALA A 15 -19.69 -16.89 -21.19
N ARG A 16 -19.32 -18.12 -21.60
CA ARG A 16 -20.10 -19.32 -21.25
C ARG A 16 -20.16 -19.52 -19.74
N GLN A 17 -19.04 -19.36 -19.04
CA GLN A 17 -18.99 -19.48 -17.59
C GLN A 17 -19.87 -18.43 -16.91
N TRP A 18 -19.80 -17.17 -17.35
CA TRP A 18 -20.66 -16.10 -16.85
C TRP A 18 -22.16 -16.40 -17.08
N ILE A 19 -22.55 -16.83 -18.29
CA ILE A 19 -23.93 -17.26 -18.58
C ILE A 19 -24.34 -18.39 -17.65
N TYR A 20 -23.44 -19.35 -17.39
CA TYR A 20 -23.70 -20.46 -16.49
C TYR A 20 -23.94 -20.02 -15.05
N ASP A 21 -23.16 -19.07 -14.56
CA ASP A 21 -23.28 -18.57 -13.20
C ASP A 21 -24.52 -17.69 -12.97
N HIS A 22 -25.08 -17.08 -14.02
CA HIS A 22 -26.11 -16.05 -13.90
C HIS A 22 -27.48 -16.44 -14.47
N THR A 23 -27.63 -17.64 -15.02
CA THR A 23 -28.85 -18.06 -15.71
C THR A 23 -29.22 -19.50 -15.41
N GLU A 24 -30.49 -19.87 -15.64
CA GLU A 24 -30.92 -21.27 -15.66
C GLU A 24 -30.78 -21.91 -17.07
N HIS A 25 -30.15 -21.21 -18.01
CA HIS A 25 -30.09 -21.57 -19.43
C HIS A 25 -28.66 -21.84 -19.87
N VAL A 26 -28.23 -23.10 -19.80
CA VAL A 26 -26.88 -23.44 -20.28
C VAL A 26 -26.82 -24.84 -20.89
N GLY A 27 -26.51 -24.87 -22.18
CA GLY A 27 -25.85 -26.02 -22.79
C GLY A 27 -24.36 -25.73 -22.86
N TRP A 28 -23.52 -26.56 -22.23
CA TRP A 28 -22.06 -26.48 -22.36
C TRP A 28 -21.56 -26.71 -23.80
N ASP A 29 -22.46 -27.10 -24.70
CA ASP A 29 -22.27 -27.34 -26.12
C ASP A 29 -22.54 -26.12 -27.02
N TRP A 30 -22.88 -24.96 -26.45
CA TRP A 30 -23.12 -23.73 -27.23
C TRP A 30 -21.89 -23.33 -28.06
N THR A 31 -22.10 -23.02 -29.32
CA THR A 31 -21.12 -22.47 -30.26
C THR A 31 -20.74 -21.02 -29.93
N GLY A 32 -19.62 -20.52 -30.47
CA GLY A 32 -19.20 -19.13 -30.26
C GLY A 32 -20.25 -18.11 -30.71
N THR A 33 -20.91 -18.37 -31.84
CA THR A 33 -22.01 -17.53 -32.34
C THR A 33 -23.22 -17.50 -31.40
N GLU A 34 -23.59 -18.63 -30.79
CA GLU A 34 -24.69 -18.70 -29.82
C GLU A 34 -24.38 -17.90 -28.55
N VAL A 35 -23.13 -17.97 -28.07
CA VAL A 35 -22.65 -17.18 -26.93
C VAL A 35 -22.71 -15.69 -27.23
N THR A 36 -22.15 -15.24 -28.36
CA THR A 36 -22.22 -13.83 -28.80
C THR A 36 -23.67 -13.34 -28.92
N THR A 37 -24.55 -14.13 -29.53
CA THR A 37 -25.98 -13.77 -29.67
C THR A 37 -26.62 -13.57 -28.30
N TYR A 38 -26.34 -14.47 -27.35
CA TYR A 38 -26.90 -14.37 -26.02
C TYR A 38 -26.38 -13.16 -25.24
N LEU A 39 -25.09 -12.85 -25.36
CA LEU A 39 -24.52 -11.65 -24.76
C LEU A 39 -25.18 -10.38 -25.33
N ASP A 40 -25.37 -10.28 -26.64
CA ASP A 40 -26.04 -9.14 -27.27
C ASP A 40 -27.48 -8.92 -26.74
N GLU A 41 -28.17 -10.00 -26.40
CA GLU A 41 -29.54 -9.96 -25.88
C GLU A 41 -29.62 -9.70 -24.37
N ASN A 42 -28.66 -10.22 -23.59
CA ASN A 42 -28.79 -10.33 -22.12
C ASN A 42 -27.69 -9.63 -21.33
N TYR A 43 -26.50 -9.43 -21.91
CA TYR A 43 -25.43 -8.67 -21.26
C TYR A 43 -25.67 -7.17 -21.47
N ARG A 44 -25.51 -6.38 -20.42
CA ARG A 44 -25.76 -4.93 -20.52
C ARG A 44 -24.75 -4.27 -21.47
N GLY A 45 -25.24 -3.83 -22.62
CA GLY A 45 -24.39 -3.24 -23.68
C GLY A 45 -23.88 -4.27 -24.71
N GLY A 46 -24.30 -5.52 -24.59
CA GLY A 46 -24.02 -6.59 -25.55
C GLY A 46 -22.57 -7.07 -25.57
N THR A 47 -22.21 -7.76 -26.64
CA THR A 47 -20.89 -8.36 -26.83
C THR A 47 -19.76 -7.33 -26.79
N ASN A 48 -19.96 -6.14 -27.33
CA ASN A 48 -18.94 -5.08 -27.29
C ASN A 48 -18.66 -4.61 -25.85
N ALA A 49 -19.68 -4.56 -24.99
CA ALA A 49 -19.50 -4.19 -23.59
C ALA A 49 -18.82 -5.31 -22.80
N PHE A 50 -19.12 -6.58 -23.12
CA PHE A 50 -18.40 -7.72 -22.56
C PHE A 50 -16.93 -7.73 -23.00
N ASP A 51 -16.66 -7.47 -24.28
CA ASP A 51 -15.30 -7.40 -24.82
C ASP A 51 -14.47 -6.35 -24.08
N ALA A 52 -15.03 -5.15 -23.88
CA ALA A 52 -14.35 -4.05 -23.21
C ALA A 52 -14.39 -4.13 -21.67
N SER A 53 -15.08 -5.11 -21.07
CA SER A 53 -15.18 -5.20 -19.61
C SER A 53 -13.90 -5.73 -18.99
N VAL A 54 -13.72 -5.49 -17.68
CA VAL A 54 -12.60 -6.06 -16.91
C VAL A 54 -12.56 -7.58 -17.10
N ARG A 55 -13.71 -8.27 -17.04
CA ARG A 55 -13.81 -9.71 -17.28
C ARG A 55 -13.33 -10.10 -18.68
N GLY A 56 -13.80 -9.40 -19.72
CA GLY A 56 -13.41 -9.67 -21.10
C GLY A 56 -11.92 -9.45 -21.34
N GLN A 57 -11.32 -8.43 -20.73
CA GLN A 57 -9.89 -8.15 -20.84
C GLN A 57 -9.04 -9.17 -20.06
N MET A 58 -9.46 -9.57 -18.85
CA MET A 58 -8.76 -10.60 -18.07
C MET A 58 -8.73 -11.94 -18.80
N ALA A 59 -9.87 -12.38 -19.35
CA ALA A 59 -9.94 -13.63 -20.11
C ALA A 59 -9.09 -13.58 -21.39
N ARG A 60 -9.06 -12.43 -22.07
CA ARG A 60 -8.20 -12.24 -23.26
C ARG A 60 -6.71 -12.32 -22.92
N ALA A 61 -6.28 -11.66 -21.84
CA ALA A 61 -4.87 -11.55 -21.49
C ALA A 61 -4.32 -12.83 -20.85
N TYR A 62 -5.09 -13.42 -19.92
CA TYR A 62 -4.62 -14.51 -19.06
C TYR A 62 -5.32 -15.84 -19.33
N GLY A 63 -6.25 -15.88 -20.28
CA GLY A 63 -6.95 -17.08 -20.73
C GLY A 63 -8.14 -17.48 -19.84
N LYS A 64 -8.82 -18.55 -20.25
CA LYS A 64 -10.10 -19.02 -19.66
C LYS A 64 -10.10 -19.35 -18.16
N ASP A 65 -8.93 -19.59 -17.56
CA ASP A 65 -8.79 -20.01 -16.15
C ASP A 65 -8.12 -18.93 -15.29
N TRP A 66 -8.13 -17.67 -15.77
CA TRP A 66 -7.46 -16.53 -15.15
C TRP A 66 -7.81 -16.33 -13.67
N HIS A 67 -9.06 -16.63 -13.27
CA HIS A 67 -9.51 -16.56 -11.88
C HIS A 67 -8.63 -17.37 -10.90
N SER A 68 -8.03 -18.45 -11.39
CA SER A 68 -7.14 -19.33 -10.61
C SER A 68 -5.66 -19.17 -10.99
N GLY A 69 -5.37 -18.73 -12.22
CA GLY A 69 -4.00 -18.56 -12.71
C GLY A 69 -3.34 -17.26 -12.25
N CYS A 70 -4.13 -16.28 -11.80
CA CYS A 70 -3.66 -14.95 -11.43
C CYS A 70 -3.79 -14.66 -9.91
N ASP A 71 -4.11 -15.67 -9.10
CA ASP A 71 -4.50 -15.51 -7.69
C ASP A 71 -3.42 -14.89 -6.79
N HIS A 72 -2.17 -14.87 -7.24
CA HIS A 72 -1.04 -14.21 -6.57
C HIS A 72 -1.06 -12.68 -6.70
N PHE A 73 -1.54 -12.11 -7.82
CA PHE A 73 -1.60 -10.65 -8.01
C PHE A 73 -3.02 -10.09 -8.09
N ALA A 74 -4.03 -10.91 -8.45
CA ALA A 74 -5.41 -10.50 -8.49
C ALA A 74 -6.35 -11.63 -8.05
N THR A 75 -7.33 -11.29 -7.20
CA THR A 75 -8.29 -12.26 -6.67
C THR A 75 -9.67 -12.04 -7.26
N PHE A 76 -10.28 -13.11 -7.78
CA PHE A 76 -11.69 -13.11 -8.12
C PHE A 76 -12.56 -13.17 -6.86
N TYR A 77 -13.50 -12.22 -6.74
CA TYR A 77 -14.47 -12.21 -5.66
C TYR A 77 -15.89 -12.29 -6.24
N LYS A 78 -16.51 -13.46 -6.05
CA LYS A 78 -17.88 -13.73 -6.50
C LYS A 78 -18.89 -12.81 -5.81
N ALA A 79 -19.90 -12.41 -6.57
CA ALA A 79 -21.03 -11.62 -6.13
C ALA A 79 -21.60 -12.08 -4.79
N SER A 80 -21.70 -11.14 -3.85
CA SER A 80 -22.30 -11.35 -2.55
C SER A 80 -22.91 -10.05 -2.02
N TRP A 81 -23.53 -10.11 -0.84
CA TRP A 81 -24.07 -8.92 -0.19
C TRP A 81 -23.00 -7.85 0.10
N ARG A 82 -21.72 -8.24 0.26
CA ARG A 82 -20.60 -7.32 0.50
C ARG A 82 -20.16 -6.56 -0.74
N SER A 83 -20.38 -7.12 -1.92
CA SER A 83 -20.08 -6.49 -3.21
C SER A 83 -21.33 -5.87 -3.86
N ASN A 84 -22.43 -5.72 -3.10
CA ASN A 84 -23.73 -5.29 -3.63
C ASN A 84 -24.22 -6.14 -4.83
N GLY A 85 -23.90 -7.44 -4.80
CA GLY A 85 -24.29 -8.39 -5.85
C GLY A 85 -23.45 -8.32 -7.12
N LYS A 86 -22.26 -7.72 -7.07
CA LYS A 86 -21.33 -7.62 -8.21
C LYS A 86 -20.17 -8.59 -8.09
N ASP A 87 -19.74 -9.16 -9.20
CA ASP A 87 -18.46 -9.85 -9.29
C ASP A 87 -17.33 -8.82 -9.35
N LEU A 88 -16.27 -9.03 -8.55
CA LEU A 88 -15.16 -8.08 -8.44
C LEU A 88 -13.82 -8.76 -8.77
N LEU A 89 -12.90 -7.97 -9.34
CA LEU A 89 -11.47 -8.24 -9.36
C LEU A 89 -10.82 -7.45 -8.22
N LEU A 90 -10.20 -8.12 -7.26
CA LEU A 90 -9.43 -7.48 -6.20
C LEU A 90 -7.96 -7.42 -6.60
N ILE A 91 -7.32 -6.26 -6.50
CA ILE A 91 -5.89 -6.11 -6.78
C ILE A 91 -5.10 -6.46 -5.51
N ASN A 92 -4.40 -7.58 -5.46
CA ASN A 92 -3.83 -8.07 -4.20
C ASN A 92 -2.75 -7.14 -3.62
N ALA A 93 -1.92 -6.55 -4.49
CA ALA A 93 -0.84 -5.65 -4.09
C ALA A 93 -1.31 -4.27 -3.57
N THR A 94 -2.63 -4.05 -3.48
CA THR A 94 -3.20 -2.84 -2.88
C THR A 94 -3.61 -3.04 -1.43
N ARG A 95 -3.53 -4.28 -0.93
CA ARG A 95 -3.92 -4.62 0.44
C ARG A 95 -3.14 -3.78 1.44
N SER A 96 -3.79 -2.78 2.02
CA SER A 96 -3.19 -1.81 2.95
C SER A 96 -2.82 -2.36 4.32
N LYS A 97 -3.18 -3.61 4.66
CA LYS A 97 -2.88 -4.20 5.97
C LYS A 97 -2.27 -5.59 5.89
N ASP A 98 -1.27 -5.82 6.73
CA ASP A 98 -0.61 -7.11 6.87
C ASP A 98 -1.50 -8.18 7.54
N CYS A 99 -0.92 -9.34 7.90
CA CYS A 99 -1.66 -10.41 8.55
C CYS A 99 -1.97 -10.17 10.04
N TYR A 100 -1.35 -9.16 10.65
CA TYR A 100 -1.54 -8.75 12.04
C TYR A 100 -2.39 -7.48 12.18
N GLY A 101 -2.71 -6.82 11.06
CA GLY A 101 -3.55 -5.63 10.99
C GLY A 101 -2.76 -4.32 11.00
N TYR A 102 -1.44 -4.36 10.80
CA TYR A 102 -0.60 -3.19 10.63
C TYR A 102 -0.64 -2.68 9.20
N ASP A 103 -0.47 -1.37 9.05
CA ASP A 103 -0.56 -0.70 7.76
C ASP A 103 0.68 -0.99 6.89
N ASP A 104 0.46 -1.60 5.73
CA ASP A 104 1.48 -1.92 4.74
C ASP A 104 1.73 -0.73 3.82
N ALA A 105 2.93 -0.14 3.90
CA ALA A 105 3.29 1.05 3.15
C ALA A 105 3.18 0.84 1.63
N ILE A 106 3.51 -0.35 1.12
CA ILE A 106 3.43 -0.68 -0.30
C ILE A 106 1.96 -0.73 -0.75
N GLY A 107 1.10 -1.44 -0.03
CA GLY A 107 -0.33 -1.53 -0.30
C GLY A 107 -1.02 -0.16 -0.32
N ILE A 108 -0.69 0.69 0.65
CA ILE A 108 -1.21 2.07 0.72
C ILE A 108 -0.70 2.90 -0.46
N ALA A 109 0.60 2.84 -0.79
CA ALA A 109 1.16 3.57 -1.92
C ALA A 109 0.54 3.16 -3.25
N ASN A 110 0.45 1.85 -3.51
CA ASN A 110 -0.22 1.32 -4.70
C ASN A 110 -1.69 1.76 -4.76
N THR A 111 -2.39 1.75 -3.63
CA THR A 111 -3.78 2.25 -3.55
C THR A 111 -3.88 3.71 -3.95
N ARG A 112 -2.98 4.58 -3.47
CA ARG A 112 -2.95 6.01 -3.84
C ARG A 112 -2.64 6.21 -5.33
N VAL A 113 -1.67 5.48 -5.88
CA VAL A 113 -1.31 5.52 -7.31
C VAL A 113 -2.51 5.14 -8.17
N LEU A 114 -3.15 4.02 -7.88
CA LEU A 114 -4.28 3.52 -8.66
C LEU A 114 -5.54 4.37 -8.50
N HIS A 115 -5.81 4.95 -7.33
CA HIS A 115 -6.90 5.93 -7.19
C HIS A 115 -6.65 7.18 -8.06
N ARG A 116 -5.39 7.63 -8.20
CA ARG A 116 -5.07 8.75 -9.11
C ARG A 116 -5.21 8.37 -10.58
N GLN A 117 -4.79 7.16 -10.96
CA GLN A 117 -4.84 6.68 -12.35
C GLN A 117 -6.26 6.30 -12.79
N TRP A 118 -6.98 5.55 -11.96
CA TRP A 118 -8.27 4.93 -12.26
C TRP A 118 -9.46 5.60 -11.57
N GLY A 119 -9.27 6.73 -10.86
CA GLY A 119 -10.33 7.37 -10.07
C GLY A 119 -11.60 7.77 -10.84
N THR A 120 -11.59 7.71 -12.18
CA THR A 120 -12.77 7.94 -13.03
C THR A 120 -13.35 6.67 -13.66
N ALA A 121 -12.74 5.51 -13.42
CA ALA A 121 -13.22 4.23 -13.89
C ALA A 121 -14.54 3.87 -13.20
N ALA A 122 -15.57 3.56 -14.00
CA ALA A 122 -16.94 3.39 -13.52
C ALA A 122 -17.13 2.23 -12.52
N GLY A 123 -16.20 1.28 -12.50
CA GLY A 123 -16.24 0.09 -11.66
C GLY A 123 -15.27 0.11 -10.48
N LEU A 124 -14.50 1.18 -10.28
CA LEU A 124 -13.53 1.25 -9.19
C LEU A 124 -14.24 1.46 -7.85
N SER A 125 -13.89 0.64 -6.87
CA SER A 125 -14.32 0.81 -5.49
C SER A 125 -13.25 0.35 -4.51
N ASP A 126 -13.39 0.75 -3.26
CA ASP A 126 -12.72 0.06 -2.17
C ASP A 126 -13.32 -1.35 -2.03
N GLY A 127 -12.52 -2.28 -1.54
CA GLY A 127 -12.79 -3.72 -1.55
C GLY A 127 -13.96 -4.12 -0.64
N PRO A 128 -14.46 -5.36 -0.79
CA PRO A 128 -15.65 -5.84 -0.08
C PRO A 128 -15.40 -6.17 1.40
N TYR A 129 -14.18 -6.00 1.91
CA TYR A 129 -13.79 -6.37 3.28
C TYR A 129 -13.75 -5.13 4.17
N ALA A 130 -14.42 -5.20 5.32
CA ALA A 130 -14.26 -4.18 6.36
C ALA A 130 -12.81 -4.19 6.87
N ASP A 131 -12.23 -3.01 7.06
CA ASP A 131 -10.87 -2.80 7.57
C ASP A 131 -9.75 -3.43 6.72
N CYS A 132 -9.99 -3.68 5.43
CA CYS A 132 -8.96 -4.14 4.50
C CYS A 132 -9.11 -3.39 3.19
N ASP A 133 -8.24 -2.42 2.95
CA ASP A 133 -8.30 -1.59 1.74
C ASP A 133 -7.68 -2.39 0.59
N TYR A 134 -8.47 -3.27 -0.01
CA TYR A 134 -8.20 -3.70 -1.38
C TYR A 134 -8.80 -2.66 -2.32
N LEU A 135 -8.17 -2.41 -3.46
CA LEU A 135 -8.90 -1.87 -4.60
C LEU A 135 -9.61 -2.99 -5.34
N ALA A 136 -10.85 -2.71 -5.71
CA ALA A 136 -11.71 -3.60 -6.45
C ALA A 136 -12.17 -2.95 -7.76
N LEU A 137 -12.24 -3.75 -8.81
CA LEU A 137 -12.88 -3.40 -10.07
C LEU A 137 -14.09 -4.30 -10.29
N ASP A 138 -15.25 -3.71 -10.56
CA ASP A 138 -16.43 -4.42 -11.04
C ASP A 138 -16.13 -5.12 -12.37
N LEU A 139 -16.24 -6.45 -12.39
CA LEU A 139 -15.87 -7.28 -13.54
C LEU A 139 -16.65 -6.94 -14.80
N ASP A 140 -17.88 -6.46 -14.64
CA ASP A 140 -18.77 -6.21 -15.76
C ASP A 140 -18.76 -4.72 -16.19
N SER A 141 -17.92 -3.89 -15.54
CA SER A 141 -17.64 -2.50 -15.92
C SER A 141 -16.51 -2.41 -16.94
N LEU A 142 -16.44 -1.25 -17.63
CA LEU A 142 -15.37 -0.94 -18.58
C LEU A 142 -13.99 -1.05 -17.89
N ALA A 143 -13.09 -1.82 -18.50
CA ALA A 143 -11.72 -1.95 -18.01
C ALA A 143 -10.95 -0.62 -18.12
N PRO A 144 -10.10 -0.27 -17.14
CA PRO A 144 -9.05 0.73 -17.35
C PRO A 144 -8.18 0.36 -18.56
N GLU A 145 -7.74 1.36 -19.33
CA GLU A 145 -6.99 1.13 -20.58
C GLU A 145 -5.67 0.38 -20.36
N ASP A 146 -5.04 0.57 -19.20
CA ASP A 146 -3.75 0.00 -18.80
C ASP A 146 -3.88 -1.16 -17.80
N LEU A 147 -5.09 -1.72 -17.63
CA LEU A 147 -5.37 -2.76 -16.62
C LEU A 147 -4.35 -3.91 -16.64
N THR A 148 -4.10 -4.49 -17.82
CA THR A 148 -3.21 -5.64 -17.96
C THR A 148 -1.76 -5.28 -17.72
N ASP A 149 -1.32 -4.12 -18.21
CA ASP A 149 0.05 -3.63 -18.05
C ASP A 149 0.37 -3.36 -16.56
N VAL A 150 -0.59 -2.80 -15.82
CA VAL A 150 -0.48 -2.59 -14.37
C VAL A 150 -0.40 -3.92 -13.62
N LEU A 151 -1.25 -4.90 -13.97
CA LEU A 151 -1.25 -6.21 -13.33
C LEU A 151 0.04 -6.99 -13.60
N ASP A 152 0.53 -6.99 -14.84
CA ASP A 152 1.81 -7.61 -15.22
C ASP A 152 2.98 -6.94 -14.47
N SER A 153 2.94 -5.61 -14.31
CA SER A 153 3.95 -4.89 -13.52
C SER A 153 3.93 -5.33 -12.05
N LEU A 154 2.75 -5.44 -11.45
CA LEU A 154 2.59 -5.86 -10.05
C LEU A 154 2.98 -7.32 -9.82
N GLU A 155 2.77 -8.19 -10.80
CA GLU A 155 3.26 -9.57 -10.77
C GLU A 155 4.79 -9.62 -10.72
N GLY A 156 5.46 -8.81 -11.55
CA GLY A 156 6.92 -8.76 -11.60
C GLY A 156 7.56 -8.05 -10.41
N TYR A 157 6.94 -6.98 -9.93
CA TYR A 157 7.40 -6.17 -8.80
C TYR A 157 6.22 -5.51 -8.08
N PRO A 158 6.01 -5.76 -6.77
CA PRO A 158 4.78 -5.39 -6.07
C PRO A 158 4.67 -3.89 -5.73
N CYS A 159 5.47 -3.01 -6.34
CA CYS A 159 5.44 -1.57 -6.11
C CYS A 159 5.32 -0.83 -7.44
N LEU A 160 4.30 0.02 -7.56
CA LEU A 160 4.03 0.81 -8.77
C LEU A 160 4.86 2.10 -8.85
N ASP A 161 5.19 2.67 -7.70
CA ASP A 161 5.86 3.96 -7.59
C ASP A 161 6.72 4.01 -6.31
N GLU A 162 8.04 3.98 -6.47
CA GLU A 162 9.00 4.03 -5.35
C GLU A 162 8.99 5.38 -4.62
N GLU A 163 8.67 6.48 -5.31
CA GLU A 163 8.59 7.80 -4.68
C GLU A 163 7.37 7.89 -3.77
N GLU A 164 6.21 7.38 -4.21
CA GLU A 164 5.02 7.30 -3.37
C GLU A 164 5.22 6.33 -2.19
N TRP A 165 5.84 5.16 -2.43
CA TRP A 165 6.15 4.23 -1.36
C TRP A 165 7.06 4.87 -0.31
N SER A 166 8.12 5.55 -0.73
CA SER A 166 9.00 6.29 0.18
C SER A 166 8.25 7.37 0.95
N ALA A 167 7.32 8.10 0.32
CA ALA A 167 6.52 9.12 1.01
C ALA A 167 5.61 8.50 2.08
N VAL A 168 4.92 7.40 1.76
CA VAL A 168 4.06 6.69 2.72
C VAL A 168 4.87 6.13 3.89
N GLU A 169 6.04 5.55 3.62
CA GLU A 169 6.92 5.04 4.68
C GLU A 169 7.32 6.18 5.65
N GLN A 170 7.64 7.36 5.12
CA GLN A 170 7.96 8.53 5.95
C GLN A 170 6.76 9.04 6.75
N GLU A 171 5.55 9.02 6.19
CA GLU A 171 4.32 9.34 6.92
C GLU A 171 4.10 8.39 8.11
N GLN A 172 4.28 7.08 7.91
CA GLN A 172 4.14 6.07 8.97
C GLN A 172 5.23 6.19 10.04
N ILE A 173 6.49 6.45 9.65
CA ILE A 173 7.57 6.71 10.61
C ILE A 173 7.24 7.93 11.48
N GLN A 174 6.69 8.99 10.88
CA GLN A 174 6.26 10.18 11.60
C GLN A 174 5.09 9.87 12.56
N GLU A 175 4.11 9.06 12.13
CA GLU A 175 3.01 8.62 13.00
C GLU A 175 3.53 7.83 14.20
N HIS A 176 4.41 6.85 13.98
CA HIS A 176 5.05 6.08 15.06
C HIS A 176 5.88 6.94 16.01
N TRP A 177 6.54 7.98 15.49
CA TRP A 177 7.27 8.95 16.30
C TRP A 177 6.33 9.71 17.24
N ASP A 178 5.19 10.18 16.70
CA ASP A 178 4.21 10.95 17.46
C ASP A 178 3.42 10.06 18.46
N ASP A 179 3.20 8.79 18.13
CA ASP A 179 2.47 7.82 18.96
C ASP A 179 3.28 7.31 20.15
N TYR A 180 4.52 6.87 19.93
CA TYR A 180 5.36 6.27 20.97
C TYR A 180 6.83 6.66 20.90
N GLY A 181 7.41 6.79 19.70
CA GLY A 181 8.85 6.90 19.50
C GLY A 181 9.48 8.07 20.26
N ARG A 182 8.85 9.25 20.20
CA ARG A 182 9.33 10.45 20.89
C ARG A 182 9.40 10.24 22.41
N TRP A 183 8.33 9.70 22.99
CA TRP A 183 8.27 9.49 24.44
C TRP A 183 9.25 8.42 24.91
N ASP A 184 9.36 7.31 24.17
CA ASP A 184 10.28 6.22 24.49
C ASP A 184 11.74 6.68 24.41
N LEU A 185 12.10 7.43 23.37
CA LEU A 185 13.44 7.98 23.24
C LEU A 185 13.76 8.96 24.38
N HIS A 186 12.87 9.91 24.68
CA HIS A 186 13.05 10.86 25.78
C HIS A 186 13.18 10.15 27.13
N LYS A 187 12.37 9.11 27.37
CA LYS A 187 12.47 8.27 28.55
C LYS A 187 13.82 7.56 28.63
N ALA A 188 14.28 6.94 27.54
CA ALA A 188 15.59 6.28 27.50
C ALA A 188 16.73 7.26 27.80
N VAL A 189 16.66 8.48 27.26
CA VAL A 189 17.64 9.54 27.57
C VAL A 189 17.60 9.94 29.05
N ARG A 190 16.41 10.16 29.63
CA ARG A 190 16.25 10.46 31.08
C ARG A 190 16.90 9.41 31.96
N GLU A 191 16.62 8.14 31.68
CA GLU A 191 17.18 7.01 32.41
C GLU A 191 18.71 6.97 32.28
N ALA A 192 19.25 7.19 31.08
CA ALA A 192 20.68 7.16 30.83
C ALA A 192 21.45 8.30 31.54
N ILE A 193 20.87 9.48 31.68
CA ILE A 193 21.50 10.63 32.35
C ILE A 193 21.11 10.76 33.82
N GLY A 194 20.25 9.88 34.34
CA GLY A 194 19.76 9.90 35.71
C GLY A 194 18.87 11.12 36.03
N ALA A 195 18.13 11.63 35.04
CA ALA A 195 17.22 12.75 35.19
C ALA A 195 15.78 12.28 35.48
N TRP A 196 15.08 12.99 36.36
CA TRP A 196 13.64 12.80 36.54
C TRP A 196 12.85 13.43 35.39
N GLU A 197 13.26 14.61 34.95
CA GLU A 197 12.57 15.40 33.93
C GLU A 197 13.60 16.13 33.04
N LEU A 198 13.27 16.26 31.76
CA LEU A 198 14.05 17.01 30.78
C LEU A 198 13.51 18.44 30.67
N THR A 199 14.36 19.38 30.26
CA THR A 199 13.84 20.70 29.84
C THR A 199 13.27 20.62 28.43
N GLU A 200 12.40 21.56 28.04
CA GLU A 200 11.93 21.71 26.65
C GLU A 200 13.10 21.83 25.65
N ALA A 201 14.18 22.51 26.03
CA ALA A 201 15.37 22.64 25.19
C ALA A 201 16.13 21.31 25.06
N GLY A 202 16.10 20.48 26.10
CA GLY A 202 16.68 19.13 26.06
C GLY A 202 15.88 18.18 25.17
N GLU A 203 14.55 18.22 25.27
CA GLU A 203 13.66 17.45 24.40
C GLU A 203 13.85 17.84 22.92
N ALA A 204 13.84 19.14 22.60
CA ALA A 204 14.06 19.61 21.24
C ALA A 204 15.43 19.20 20.68
N LEU A 205 16.46 19.15 21.54
CA LEU A 205 17.79 18.67 21.15
C LEU A 205 17.79 17.18 20.81
N ILE A 206 17.08 16.37 21.59
CA ILE A 206 16.96 14.93 21.36
C ILE A 206 16.20 14.67 20.05
N ASP A 207 15.12 15.43 19.82
CA ASP A 207 14.35 15.37 18.57
C ASP A 207 15.24 15.70 17.35
N GLU A 208 16.06 16.75 17.44
CA GLU A 208 17.03 17.12 16.38
C GLU A 208 18.12 16.05 16.19
N LEU A 209 18.52 15.34 17.25
CA LEU A 209 19.49 14.26 17.12
C LEU A 209 18.91 13.04 16.41
N ALA A 210 17.64 12.71 16.65
CA ALA A 210 16.95 11.63 15.96
C ALA A 210 16.75 11.95 14.48
N TRP A 211 16.14 13.09 14.16
CA TRP A 211 15.82 13.45 12.78
C TRP A 211 16.95 14.10 12.00
N GLY A 212 18.11 14.29 12.63
CA GLY A 212 19.16 15.14 12.12
C GLY A 212 20.20 14.48 11.24
N GLY A 213 20.33 13.14 11.30
CA GLY A 213 21.39 12.42 10.61
C GLY A 213 22.77 12.57 11.25
N TYR A 214 22.87 13.05 12.50
CA TYR A 214 24.16 13.41 13.11
C TYR A 214 24.86 12.26 13.83
N ILE A 215 24.09 11.28 14.29
CA ILE A 215 24.58 10.10 15.00
C ILE A 215 24.17 8.91 14.17
N ASP A 216 25.13 8.09 13.76
CA ASP A 216 24.81 6.89 13.00
C ASP A 216 24.13 5.85 13.90
N TYR A 217 22.88 5.54 13.57
CA TYR A 217 22.09 4.46 14.14
C TYR A 217 21.18 3.88 13.03
N GLY A 218 20.66 2.67 13.23
CA GLY A 218 19.91 1.95 12.21
C GLY A 218 20.77 1.49 11.02
N HIS A 219 20.24 1.61 9.79
CA HIS A 219 20.88 1.16 8.55
C HIS A 219 21.86 2.18 7.93
N GLY A 220 22.67 2.87 8.75
CA GLY A 220 23.88 3.57 8.29
C GLY A 220 23.72 5.05 7.90
N GLY A 221 22.65 5.71 8.35
CA GLY A 221 22.35 7.10 7.99
C GLY A 221 22.03 8.03 9.17
N GLY A 222 21.74 7.49 10.36
CA GLY A 222 21.38 8.30 11.53
C GLY A 222 20.01 8.97 11.43
N TYR A 223 19.08 8.34 10.71
CA TYR A 223 17.70 8.78 10.57
C TYR A 223 16.76 7.67 11.06
N PRO A 224 15.55 8.01 11.54
CA PRO A 224 14.55 7.02 11.86
C PRO A 224 14.28 6.12 10.67
N ASN A 225 14.18 4.82 10.92
CA ASN A 225 13.90 3.84 9.89
C ASN A 225 12.88 2.82 10.38
N MET A 226 12.01 2.41 9.47
CA MET A 226 11.08 1.32 9.72
C MET A 226 11.87 0.02 9.84
N ILE A 227 11.57 -0.79 10.86
CA ILE A 227 12.09 -2.15 11.03
C ILE A 227 11.10 -3.12 10.37
N ASP A 228 9.82 -2.94 10.70
CA ASP A 228 8.66 -3.63 10.15
C ASP A 228 7.42 -2.73 10.33
N PRO A 229 6.24 -3.10 9.77
CA PRO A 229 5.02 -2.29 9.86
C PRO A 229 4.52 -1.96 11.29
N SER A 230 5.10 -2.58 12.32
CA SER A 230 4.73 -2.37 13.72
C SER A 230 5.79 -1.60 14.53
N ALA A 231 6.97 -1.37 13.96
CA ALA A 231 8.12 -0.87 14.72
C ALA A 231 9.08 -0.02 13.89
N CYS A 232 9.52 1.09 14.48
CA CYS A 232 10.60 1.94 13.98
C CYS A 232 11.79 1.97 14.94
N ASP A 233 12.99 2.19 14.41
CA ASP A 233 14.19 2.50 15.19
C ASP A 233 14.35 4.02 15.23
N PHE A 234 14.20 4.63 16.42
CA PHE A 234 14.44 6.06 16.62
C PHE A 234 15.78 6.34 17.32
N GLY A 235 16.66 5.34 17.39
CA GLY A 235 17.99 5.47 17.98
C GLY A 235 18.00 5.31 19.49
N GLU A 236 16.98 4.67 20.08
CA GLU A 236 16.82 4.50 21.54
C GLU A 236 17.96 3.72 22.19
N LYS A 237 18.75 2.97 21.40
CA LYS A 237 19.93 2.25 21.87
C LYS A 237 21.22 3.07 21.78
N VAL A 238 21.27 4.11 20.96
CA VAL A 238 22.51 4.83 20.61
C VAL A 238 22.50 6.24 21.14
N ILE A 239 21.43 7.00 20.91
CA ILE A 239 21.31 8.41 21.31
C ILE A 239 21.46 8.58 22.83
N PRO A 240 20.80 7.77 23.70
CA PRO A 240 20.95 7.92 25.15
C PRO A 240 22.38 7.74 25.64
N GLU A 241 23.09 6.71 25.17
CA GLU A 241 24.49 6.47 25.53
C GLU A 241 25.39 7.60 24.99
N TRP A 242 25.11 8.06 23.77
CA TRP A 242 25.86 9.15 23.15
C TRP A 242 25.75 10.45 23.95
N ILE A 243 24.54 10.79 24.40
CA ILE A 243 24.27 11.96 25.26
C ILE A 243 24.93 11.76 26.64
N ALA A 244 24.72 10.61 27.30
CA ALA A 244 25.23 10.35 28.64
C ALA A 244 26.77 10.48 28.71
N THR A 245 27.48 9.99 27.69
CA THR A 245 28.94 10.07 27.61
C THR A 245 29.46 11.52 27.49
N ARG A 246 28.61 12.44 27.04
CA ARG A 246 28.95 13.85 26.77
C ARG A 246 28.23 14.82 27.70
N LEU A 247 27.53 14.32 28.71
CA LEU A 247 26.80 15.13 29.66
C LEU A 247 27.73 16.15 30.34
N GLY A 248 27.27 17.39 30.45
CA GLY A 248 28.07 18.49 31.01
C GLY A 248 28.92 19.25 30.00
N THR A 249 28.90 18.87 28.71
CA THR A 249 29.73 19.51 27.67
C THR A 249 28.90 20.27 26.63
N VAL A 250 29.58 21.05 25.78
CA VAL A 250 29.00 21.60 24.55
C VAL A 250 29.70 20.89 23.40
N VAL A 251 28.92 20.32 22.48
CA VAL A 251 29.42 19.48 21.39
C VAL A 251 29.06 20.15 20.08
N THR A 252 30.01 20.21 19.15
CA THR A 252 29.76 20.65 17.78
C THR A 252 29.79 19.44 16.86
N LEU A 253 28.72 19.23 16.09
CA LEU A 253 28.61 18.19 15.08
C LEU A 253 28.64 18.83 13.70
N ALA A 254 29.49 18.30 12.82
CA ALA A 254 29.55 18.73 11.43
C ALA A 254 28.55 17.92 10.60
N ARG A 255 27.68 18.59 9.84
CA ARG A 255 26.83 17.96 8.84
C ARG A 255 27.63 17.73 7.56
N TRP A 256 27.29 16.69 6.80
CA TRP A 256 27.88 16.40 5.49
C TRP A 256 27.83 17.59 4.50
N ARG A 257 26.85 18.51 4.67
CA ARG A 257 26.69 19.73 3.86
C ARG A 257 27.38 20.99 4.40
N GLY A 258 28.15 20.90 5.49
CA GLY A 258 28.98 22.00 6.00
C GLY A 258 28.32 22.91 7.03
N ASP A 259 27.06 22.65 7.42
CA ASP A 259 26.44 23.31 8.57
C ASP A 259 26.94 22.66 9.87
N GLU A 260 27.25 23.47 10.88
CA GLU A 260 27.62 23.02 12.21
C GLU A 260 26.40 23.07 13.14
N LEU A 261 26.08 21.94 13.79
CA LEU A 261 25.11 21.88 14.86
C LEU A 261 25.82 21.97 16.20
N VAL A 262 25.50 22.99 16.99
CA VAL A 262 26.03 23.15 18.35
C VAL A 262 25.01 22.67 19.37
N LEU A 263 25.37 21.65 20.12
CA LEU A 263 24.54 20.99 21.12
C LEU A 263 25.04 21.34 22.53
N ASP A 264 24.21 22.01 23.30
CA ASP A 264 24.48 22.31 24.72
C ASP A 264 23.98 21.16 25.60
N LEU A 265 24.87 20.22 25.94
CA LEU A 265 24.57 19.07 26.78
C LEU A 265 24.86 19.34 28.27
N ARG A 266 25.00 20.60 28.68
CA ARG A 266 25.18 20.94 30.10
C ARG A 266 23.90 20.64 30.88
N HIS A 267 24.07 20.24 32.15
CA HIS A 267 22.96 19.85 33.03
C HIS A 267 21.80 20.85 33.01
N ARG A 268 22.08 22.15 33.13
CA ARG A 268 21.06 23.22 33.11
C ARG A 268 20.22 23.29 31.83
N ASN A 269 20.72 22.76 30.72
CA ASN A 269 20.05 22.79 29.43
C ASN A 269 19.28 21.48 29.18
N LEU A 270 19.72 20.36 29.77
CA LEU A 270 19.07 19.06 29.56
C LEU A 270 18.12 18.66 30.68
N ILE A 271 18.47 18.93 31.94
CA ILE A 271 17.79 18.42 33.13
C ILE A 271 16.99 19.56 33.77
N ALA A 272 15.70 19.36 33.96
CA ALA A 272 14.88 20.30 34.73
C ALA A 272 15.28 20.23 36.21
N GLU A 273 15.49 21.39 36.84
CA GLU A 273 15.74 21.43 38.28
C GLU A 273 14.47 20.97 39.02
N SER A 274 14.62 20.02 39.94
CA SER A 274 13.53 19.62 40.83
C SER A 274 13.04 20.84 41.60
N ALA A 275 11.78 21.23 41.43
CA ALA A 275 11.14 22.29 42.21
C ALA A 275 11.05 21.93 43.71
#